data_AF-A0A3D1ER22-F1
#
_entry.id   AF-A0A3D1ER22-F1
#
_cell.length_a   1.000
_cell.length_b   1.000
_cell.length_c   1.000
_cell.angle_alpha   90.00
_cell.angle_beta   90.00
_cell.angle_gamma   90.00
#
_symmetry.space_group_name_H-M   'P 1'
#
loop_
_entity.id
_entity.type
_entity.pdbx_description
1 polymer ?
#
loop_
_entity_poly.entity_id
_entity_poly.type
_entity_poly.pdbx_seq_one_letter_code
_entity_poly.pdbx_strand_id
1 'polypeptide(L)'
;MAHFFAHLALMVAHAFVTVPTTHDGLEQLLAQAHAAVARHPEALAPRLRRAALYRQHEEWELAALDLQAAINISGADDPVVMLGQAELHLA
;
A
#
# COMPACT_ATOMS: atom_id res chain seq x y z
N MET A 1 -25.93 15.38 -51.02
CA MET A 1 -25.15 14.22 -50.54
C MET A 1 -24.36 14.65 -49.32
N ALA A 2 -25.05 14.78 -48.20
CA ALA A 2 -24.48 15.15 -46.91
C ALA A 2 -24.16 13.87 -46.15
N HIS A 3 -22.95 13.34 -46.27
CA HIS A 3 -22.39 12.33 -45.38
C HIS A 3 -20.88 12.27 -45.61
N PHE A 4 -20.13 12.97 -44.77
CA PHE A 4 -18.78 12.60 -44.28
C PHE A 4 -18.24 13.64 -43.27
N PHE A 5 -19.11 14.47 -42.67
CA PHE A 5 -18.84 15.16 -41.40
C PHE A 5 -19.12 14.23 -40.22
N ALA A 6 -18.35 13.15 -40.11
CA ALA A 6 -18.27 12.33 -38.91
C ALA A 6 -17.16 11.32 -39.14
N HIS A 7 -15.93 11.64 -38.74
CA HIS A 7 -15.06 10.70 -38.04
C HIS A 7 -13.78 11.44 -37.63
N LEU A 8 -13.64 11.59 -36.32
CA LEU A 8 -12.42 11.92 -35.58
C LEU A 8 -11.96 13.39 -35.58
N ALA A 9 -12.80 14.21 -34.96
CA ALA A 9 -12.36 15.33 -34.12
C ALA A 9 -11.66 14.87 -32.80
N LEU A 10 -10.83 13.81 -32.80
CA LEU A 10 -10.26 13.29 -31.55
C LEU A 10 -8.96 12.49 -31.74
N MET A 11 -7.91 13.14 -32.22
CA MET A 11 -6.53 12.62 -32.10
C MET A 11 -5.59 13.73 -31.62
N VAL A 12 -6.05 14.50 -30.63
CA VAL A 12 -5.18 15.33 -29.79
C VAL A 12 -5.59 15.07 -28.35
N ALA A 13 -5.15 13.95 -27.81
CA ALA A 13 -5.11 13.73 -26.37
C ALA A 13 -3.88 12.87 -26.09
N HIS A 14 -2.82 13.57 -25.73
CA HIS A 14 -1.56 13.09 -25.19
C HIS A 14 -1.68 11.70 -24.54
N ALA A 15 -1.01 10.72 -25.13
CA ALA A 15 -0.49 9.61 -24.35
C ALA A 15 0.57 10.20 -23.40
N PHE A 16 0.10 10.74 -22.27
CA PHE A 16 0.93 10.98 -21.11
C PHE A 16 1.46 9.61 -20.72
N VAL A 17 2.73 9.35 -21.06
CA VAL A 17 3.50 8.31 -20.41
C VAL A 17 3.58 8.76 -18.95
N THR A 18 2.64 8.33 -18.12
CA THR A 18 2.71 8.57 -16.68
C THR A 18 3.88 7.75 -16.17
N VAL A 19 5.03 8.40 -15.99
CA VAL A 19 6.09 7.83 -15.17
C VAL A 19 5.45 7.61 -13.79
N PRO A 20 5.32 6.36 -13.31
CA PRO A 20 4.72 6.12 -12.00
C PRO A 20 5.55 6.87 -10.98
N THR A 21 4.91 7.80 -10.27
CA THR A 21 5.59 8.50 -9.19
C THR A 21 5.82 7.53 -8.04
N THR A 22 6.75 7.83 -7.15
CA THR A 22 6.97 7.04 -5.94
C THR A 22 5.70 6.88 -5.11
N HIS A 23 4.81 7.88 -5.13
CA HIS A 23 3.50 7.84 -4.49
C HIS A 23 2.56 6.80 -5.15
N ASP A 24 2.45 6.79 -6.48
CA ASP A 24 1.63 5.79 -7.20
C ASP A 24 2.10 4.35 -6.94
N GLY A 25 3.42 4.16 -6.83
CA GLY A 25 4.02 2.87 -6.48
C GLY A 25 3.69 2.44 -5.04
N LEU A 26 3.72 3.37 -4.08
CA LEU A 26 3.40 3.09 -2.68
C LEU A 26 1.92 2.71 -2.51
N GLU A 27 1.01 3.40 -3.20
CA GLU A 27 -0.42 3.07 -3.21
C GLU A 27 -0.69 1.66 -3.77
N GLN A 28 -0.03 1.31 -4.87
CA GLN A 28 -0.13 -0.04 -5.44
C GLN A 28 0.37 -1.11 -4.45
N LEU A 29 1.47 -0.84 -3.74
CA LEU A 29 2.02 -1.75 -2.73
C LEU A 29 1.08 -1.90 -1.53
N LEU A 30 0.46 -0.81 -1.07
CA LEU A 30 -0.55 -0.84 -0.01
C LEU A 30 -1.75 -1.70 -0.43
N ALA A 31 -2.28 -1.51 -1.64
CA ALA A 31 -3.37 -2.33 -2.17
C ALA A 31 -3.03 -3.84 -2.20
N GLN A 32 -1.81 -4.17 -2.63
CA GLN A 32 -1.32 -5.56 -2.61
C GLN A 32 -1.19 -6.11 -1.18
N ALA A 33 -0.72 -5.28 -0.24
CA ALA A 33 -0.57 -5.67 1.16
C ALA A 33 -1.93 -5.89 1.84
N HIS A 34 -2.93 -5.05 1.54
CA HIS A 34 -4.31 -5.27 1.94
C HIS A 34 -4.85 -6.62 1.47
N ALA A 35 -4.67 -6.94 0.19
CA ALA A 35 -5.09 -8.22 -0.35
C ALA A 35 -4.34 -9.41 0.30
N ALA A 36 -3.07 -9.25 0.64
CA ALA A 36 -2.28 -10.28 1.31
C ALA A 36 -2.78 -10.57 2.74
N VAL A 37 -3.09 -9.52 3.52
CA VAL A 37 -3.67 -9.66 4.86
C VAL A 37 -5.07 -10.29 4.78
N ALA A 38 -5.89 -9.89 3.80
CA ALA A 38 -7.22 -10.47 3.62
C ALA A 38 -7.18 -11.97 3.28
N ARG A 39 -6.18 -12.42 2.51
CA ARG A 39 -5.99 -13.85 2.18
C ARG A 39 -5.44 -14.67 3.34
N HIS A 40 -4.61 -14.08 4.19
CA HIS A 40 -3.96 -14.75 5.31
C HIS A 40 -4.08 -13.92 6.60
N PRO A 41 -5.30 -13.81 7.15
CA PRO A 41 -5.58 -12.97 8.32
C PRO A 41 -4.96 -13.49 9.62
N GLU A 42 -4.29 -14.63 9.64
CA GLU A 42 -3.57 -15.19 10.78
C GLU A 42 -2.05 -15.13 10.59
N ALA A 43 -1.58 -14.75 9.39
CA ALA A 43 -0.15 -14.71 9.10
C ALA A 43 0.50 -13.42 9.60
N LEU A 44 1.69 -13.58 10.19
CA LEU A 44 2.51 -12.49 10.70
C LEU A 44 3.07 -11.61 9.58
N ALA A 45 3.68 -12.24 8.56
CA ALA A 45 4.43 -11.53 7.53
C ALA A 45 3.60 -10.52 6.71
N PRO A 46 2.36 -10.81 6.27
CA PRO A 46 1.53 -9.83 5.57
C PRO A 46 1.22 -8.58 6.40
N ARG A 47 1.01 -8.73 7.72
CA ARG A 47 0.77 -7.60 8.62
C ARG A 47 1.99 -6.74 8.79
N LEU A 48 3.15 -7.35 9.08
CA LEU A 48 4.40 -6.61 9.21
C LEU A 48 4.75 -5.83 7.95
N ARG A 49 4.53 -6.44 6.78
CA ARG A 49 4.73 -5.77 5.49
C ARG A 49 3.79 -4.58 5.32
N ARG A 50 2.51 -4.72 5.68
CA ARG A 50 1.55 -3.61 5.57
C ARG A 50 1.84 -2.49 6.57
N ALA A 51 2.22 -2.81 7.81
CA ALA A 51 2.69 -1.84 8.79
C ALA A 51 3.88 -1.01 8.28
N ALA A 52 4.88 -1.67 7.68
CA ALA A 52 6.03 -0.98 7.11
C ALA A 52 5.65 -0.02 5.98
N LEU A 53 4.70 -0.41 5.11
CA LEU A 53 4.18 0.45 4.05
C LEU A 53 3.36 1.62 4.60
N TYR A 54 2.55 1.40 5.64
CA TYR A 54 1.83 2.48 6.30
C TYR A 54 2.77 3.53 6.88
N ARG A 55 3.90 3.14 7.49
CA ARG A 55 4.91 4.11 7.95
C ARG A 55 5.55 4.89 6.80
N GLN A 56 5.82 4.24 5.67
CA GLN A 56 6.31 4.93 4.47
C GLN A 56 5.28 5.92 3.91
N HIS A 57 3.99 5.66 4.16
CA HIS A 57 2.87 6.52 3.81
C HIS A 57 2.48 7.49 4.94
N GLU A 58 3.25 7.53 6.04
CA GLU A 58 2.97 8.36 7.22
C GLU A 58 1.63 8.06 7.93
N GLU A 59 1.06 6.87 7.70
CA GLU A 59 -0.18 6.37 8.33
C GLU A 59 0.13 5.64 9.64
N TRP A 60 0.69 6.36 10.61
CA TRP A 60 1.26 5.78 11.84
C TRP A 60 0.26 4.98 12.68
N GLU A 61 -0.99 5.44 12.76
CA GLU A 61 -2.05 4.75 13.50
C GLU A 61 -2.40 3.39 12.88
N LEU A 62 -2.47 3.32 11.54
CA LEU A 62 -2.73 2.07 10.83
C LEU A 62 -1.55 1.10 10.96
N ALA A 63 -0.31 1.61 10.95
CA ALA A 63 0.87 0.81 11.24
C ALA A 63 0.82 0.21 12.66
N ALA A 64 0.40 1.00 13.66
CA ALA A 64 0.25 0.55 15.04
C ALA A 64 -0.76 -0.59 15.17
N LEU A 65 -1.89 -0.52 14.45
CA LEU A 65 -2.91 -1.57 14.45
C LEU A 65 -2.38 -2.89 13.87
N ASP A 66 -1.62 -2.84 12.78
CA ASP A 66 -1.01 -4.05 12.20
C ASP A 66 0.07 -4.65 13.11
N LEU A 67 0.87 -3.82 13.77
CA LEU A 67 1.86 -4.27 14.76
C LEU A 67 1.18 -4.89 15.99
N GLN A 68 0.10 -4.31 16.49
CA GLN A 68 -0.67 -4.89 17.59
C GLN A 68 -1.26 -6.24 17.21
N ALA A 69 -1.76 -6.38 15.99
CA ALA A 69 -2.25 -7.66 15.51
C ALA A 69 -1.10 -8.67 15.31
N ALA A 70 0.10 -8.23 14.93
CA ALA A 70 1.30 -9.06 14.86
C ALA A 70 1.75 -9.58 16.24
N ILE A 71 1.67 -8.75 17.29
CA ILE A 71 1.89 -9.17 18.69
C ILE A 71 0.93 -10.29 19.09
N ASN A 72 -0.34 -10.15 18.74
CA ASN A 72 -1.36 -11.15 19.06
C ASN A 72 -1.08 -12.52 18.38
N ILE A 73 -0.28 -12.55 17.31
CA ILE A 73 0.05 -13.75 16.55
C ILE A 73 1.36 -14.39 17.03
N SER A 74 2.39 -13.59 17.25
CA SER A 74 3.77 -14.07 17.48
C SER A 74 4.30 -13.82 18.90
N GLY A 75 3.60 -13.01 19.70
CA GLY A 75 4.05 -12.55 20.99
C GLY A 75 4.82 -11.23 20.91
N ALA A 76 4.84 -10.49 22.02
CA ALA A 76 5.50 -9.18 22.11
C ALA A 76 7.04 -9.29 22.10
N ASP A 77 7.59 -10.45 22.45
CA ASP A 77 9.03 -10.72 22.48
C ASP A 77 9.58 -11.20 21.12
N ASP A 78 8.75 -11.26 20.07
CA ASP A 78 9.21 -11.56 18.71
C ASP A 78 10.11 -10.39 18.22
N PRO A 79 11.36 -10.67 17.81
CA PRO A 79 12.33 -9.62 17.50
C PRO A 79 11.91 -8.74 16.32
N VAL A 80 11.13 -9.27 15.38
CA VAL A 80 10.67 -8.49 14.22
C VAL A 80 9.55 -7.54 14.63
N VAL A 81 8.67 -7.97 15.53
CA VAL A 81 7.60 -7.14 16.09
C VAL A 81 8.18 -6.04 16.99
N MET A 82 9.12 -6.37 17.86
CA MET A 82 9.82 -5.40 18.72
C MET A 82 10.45 -4.27 17.91
N LEU A 83 11.16 -4.61 16.82
CA LEU A 83 11.77 -3.61 15.94
C LEU A 83 10.72 -2.68 15.35
N GLY A 84 9.61 -3.24 14.85
CA GLY A 84 8.51 -2.46 14.29
C GLY A 84 7.91 -1.47 15.29
N GLN A 85 7.77 -1.86 16.56
CA GLN A 85 7.28 -0.99 17.62
C GLN A 85 8.28 0.08 18.06
N ALA A 86 9.57 -0.24 18.10
CA ALA A 86 10.61 0.72 18.45
C ALA A 86 10.64 1.88 17.44
N GLU A 87 10.52 1.58 16.15
CA GLU A 87 10.46 2.58 15.08
C GLU A 87 9.23 3.49 15.21
N LEU A 88 8.08 2.95 15.64
CA LEU A 88 6.86 3.74 15.83
C LEU A 88 6.97 4.74 16.99
N HIS A 89 7.64 4.38 18.08
CA HIS A 89 7.84 5.30 19.22
C HIS A 89 8.82 6.44 18.92
N LEU A 90 9.59 6.35 17.84
CA LEU A 90 10.56 7.36 17.41
C LEU A 90 9.99 8.33 16.36
N ALA A 91 8.81 8.03 15.81
CA ALA A 91 8.09 8.85 14.82
C ALA A 91 7.19 9.88 15.52
#